data_AF-A0A9P8P854-F1
#
_entry.id   AF-A0A9P8P854-F1
#
_cell.length_a   1.000
_cell.length_b   1.000
_cell.length_c   1.000
_cell.angle_alpha   90.00
_cell.angle_beta   90.00
_cell.angle_gamma   90.00
#
_symmetry.space_group_name_H-M   'P 1'
#
loop_
_entity.id
_entity.type
_entity.pdbx_description
1 polymer ?
#
loop_
_entity_poly.entity_id
_entity_poly.type
_entity_poly.pdbx_seq_one_letter_code
_entity_poly.pdbx_strand_id
1 'polypeptide(L)'
;MSNIADEPNFSDIIDFKNELFPYPKKVTRASFLKDLEINASDPSSSIQSLKEQHFDVDKFLNENYRFTLLEDLQTELNILLKELDKELFDLVNDDYFEFIKLGKALDGGEGLVDSLRVDVTKYNKKLIDEADRLEYSQKILKDSLENIESLRAFKVS
;
A
#
# COMPACT_ATOMS: atom_id res chain seq x y z
N MET A 1 8.55 23.92 81.57
CA MET A 1 8.10 24.43 80.25
C MET A 1 8.74 23.55 79.20
N SER A 2 7.95 22.64 78.64
CA SER A 2 8.43 21.59 77.72
C SER A 2 8.27 22.09 76.30
N ASN A 3 9.40 22.30 75.60
CA ASN A 3 9.41 22.59 74.18
C ASN A 3 9.25 21.25 73.45
N ILE A 4 8.03 21.01 72.97
CA ILE A 4 7.69 19.84 72.14
C ILE A 4 8.32 20.10 70.78
N ALA A 5 9.20 19.18 70.38
CA ALA A 5 9.87 19.17 69.09
C ALA A 5 8.84 19.16 67.95
N ASP A 6 9.10 19.97 66.92
CA ASP A 6 8.48 19.83 65.61
C ASP A 6 8.84 18.45 65.05
N GLU A 7 7.96 17.46 65.25
CA GLU A 7 8.02 16.23 64.48
C GLU A 7 7.59 16.54 63.04
N PRO A 8 8.36 16.13 62.02
CA PRO A 8 7.93 16.28 60.64
C PRO A 8 6.64 15.47 60.45
N ASN A 9 5.58 16.16 60.08
CA ASN A 9 4.29 15.56 59.79
C ASN A 9 4.46 14.56 58.64
N PHE A 10 4.16 13.28 58.88
CA PHE A 10 4.26 12.20 57.89
C PHE A 10 3.43 12.47 56.62
N SER A 11 2.46 13.39 56.66
CA SER A 11 1.71 13.82 55.48
C SER A 11 2.54 14.60 54.46
N ASP A 12 3.67 15.16 54.86
CA ASP A 12 4.49 16.02 53.99
C ASP A 12 5.55 15.21 53.23
N ILE A 13 5.72 13.92 53.56
CA ILE A 13 6.66 13.00 52.92
C ILE A 13 6.02 12.25 51.74
N ILE A 14 4.69 12.14 51.70
CA ILE A 14 4.01 11.42 50.62
C ILE A 14 3.10 12.37 49.85
N ASP A 15 3.69 13.03 48.85
CA ASP A 15 2.97 13.79 47.83
C ASP A 15 2.20 12.84 46.89
N PHE A 16 1.15 12.21 47.42
CA PHE A 16 0.22 11.37 46.67
C PHE A 16 -0.53 12.12 45.56
N LYS A 17 -0.37 13.45 45.44
CA LYS A 17 -1.05 14.25 44.41
C LYS A 17 -0.28 14.28 43.09
N ASN A 18 1.03 14.03 43.10
CA ASN A 18 1.87 14.04 41.90
C ASN A 18 2.19 12.64 41.34
N GLU A 19 1.90 11.58 42.09
CA GLU A 19 1.87 10.24 41.51
C GLU A 19 0.54 10.06 40.78
N LEU A 20 0.52 10.52 39.53
CA LEU A 20 -0.44 10.01 38.57
C LEU A 20 -0.17 8.49 38.53
N PHE A 21 -0.99 7.72 39.23
CA PHE A 21 -1.03 6.26 39.15
C PHE A 21 -2.07 5.91 38.08
N PRO A 22 -1.80 6.11 36.77
CA PRO A 22 -2.72 5.63 35.76
C PRO A 22 -2.80 4.11 35.91
N TYR A 23 -4.02 3.59 35.85
CA TYR A 23 -4.19 2.15 35.71
C TYR A 23 -3.33 1.66 34.53
N PRO A 24 -2.64 0.52 34.68
CA PRO A 24 -1.84 -0.03 33.60
C PRO A 24 -2.71 -0.14 32.35
N LYS A 25 -2.25 0.45 31.25
CA LYS A 25 -2.98 0.37 29.98
C LYS A 25 -2.84 -1.06 29.50
N LYS A 26 -3.96 -1.78 29.40
CA LYS A 26 -3.95 -3.13 28.82
C LYS A 26 -3.39 -3.06 27.41
N VAL A 27 -2.45 -3.94 27.10
CA VAL A 27 -1.89 -4.03 25.76
C VAL A 27 -2.94 -4.68 24.88
N THR A 28 -3.50 -3.88 24.00
CA THR A 28 -4.39 -4.32 22.93
C THR A 28 -3.60 -4.30 21.63
N ARG A 29 -4.08 -5.03 20.61
CA ARG A 29 -3.55 -4.91 19.24
C ARG A 29 -3.40 -3.46 18.79
N ALA A 30 -4.41 -2.62 19.07
CA ALA A 30 -4.41 -1.22 18.66
C ALA A 30 -3.37 -0.38 19.40
N SER A 31 -3.11 -0.64 20.69
CA SER A 31 -2.02 0.04 21.39
C SER A 31 -0.66 -0.46 20.92
N PHE A 32 -0.51 -1.77 20.72
CA PHE A 32 0.75 -2.36 20.26
C PHE A 32 1.16 -1.84 18.88
N LEU A 33 0.23 -1.78 17.91
CA LEU A 33 0.52 -1.24 16.58
C LEU A 33 0.83 0.26 16.58
N LYS A 34 0.24 1.02 17.51
CA LYS A 34 0.51 2.44 17.65
C LYS A 34 1.95 2.69 18.10
N ASP A 35 2.49 1.81 18.93
CA ASP A 35 3.86 1.90 19.44
C ASP A 35 4.91 1.49 18.38
N LEU A 36 4.49 0.79 17.32
CA LEU A 36 5.35 0.34 16.21
C LEU A 36 5.53 1.40 15.10
N GLU A 37 4.85 2.55 15.19
CA GLU A 37 5.00 3.69 14.27
C GLU A 37 5.07 3.32 12.77
N ILE A 38 4.26 2.35 12.34
CA ILE A 38 4.32 1.79 10.99
C ILE A 38 3.93 2.85 9.96
N ASN A 39 4.82 3.15 9.02
CA ASN A 39 4.53 4.03 7.88
C ASN A 39 3.96 3.23 6.72
N ALA A 40 2.65 3.38 6.47
CA ALA A 40 1.97 2.69 5.37
C ALA A 40 2.46 3.08 3.97
N SER A 41 3.12 4.23 3.82
CA SER A 41 3.65 4.72 2.52
C SER A 41 5.06 4.21 2.24
N ASP A 42 5.80 3.76 3.24
CA ASP A 42 7.09 3.09 3.09
C ASP A 42 7.22 1.89 4.06
N PRO A 43 6.78 0.70 3.62
CA PRO A 43 6.89 -0.51 4.42
C PRO A 43 8.36 -0.92 4.65
N SER A 44 9.26 -0.60 3.73
CA SER A 44 10.66 -1.05 3.79
C SER A 44 11.42 -0.33 4.89
N SER A 45 11.25 1.00 5.00
CA SER A 45 11.82 1.77 6.11
C SER A 45 11.23 1.34 7.45
N SER A 46 9.94 1.04 7.50
CA SER A 46 9.25 0.59 8.72
C SER A 46 9.81 -0.74 9.23
N ILE A 47 10.05 -1.71 8.33
CA ILE A 47 10.67 -3.00 8.67
C ILE A 47 12.11 -2.82 9.18
N GLN A 48 12.86 -1.88 8.62
CA GLN A 48 14.23 -1.58 9.08
C GLN A 48 14.22 -0.98 10.49
N SER A 49 13.35 0.00 10.76
CA SER A 49 13.17 0.58 12.09
C SER A 49 12.76 -0.46 13.14
N LEU A 50 11.86 -1.38 12.78
CA LEU A 50 11.44 -2.49 13.65
C LEU A 50 12.59 -3.42 14.03
N LYS A 51 13.52 -3.70 13.10
CA LYS A 51 14.70 -4.54 13.38
C LYS A 51 15.71 -3.86 14.30
N GLU A 52 15.77 -2.53 14.25
CA GLU A 52 16.70 -1.73 15.03
C GLU A 52 16.14 -1.39 16.42
N GLN A 53 14.83 -1.55 16.63
CA GLN A 53 14.18 -1.26 17.90
C GLN A 53 14.47 -2.37 18.92
N HIS A 54 15.13 -2.01 20.02
CA HIS A 54 15.40 -2.92 21.12
C HIS A 54 14.17 -3.01 22.03
N PHE A 55 13.56 -4.18 22.12
CA PHE A 55 12.43 -4.42 23.03
C PHE A 55 12.94 -4.67 24.46
N ASP A 56 12.53 -3.82 25.40
CA ASP A 56 12.82 -3.97 26.84
C ASP A 56 11.59 -4.53 27.55
N VAL A 57 11.71 -5.78 27.99
CA VAL A 57 10.64 -6.54 28.64
C VAL A 57 10.28 -5.92 30.00
N ASP A 58 11.29 -5.53 30.79
CA ASP A 58 11.08 -5.06 32.16
C ASP A 58 10.36 -3.70 32.14
N LYS A 59 10.77 -2.82 31.22
CA LYS A 59 10.10 -1.54 30.99
C LYS A 59 8.64 -1.76 30.53
N PHE A 60 8.43 -2.64 29.57
CA PHE A 60 7.10 -2.95 29.04
C PHE A 60 6.14 -3.50 30.12
N LEU A 61 6.62 -4.44 30.94
CA LEU A 61 5.83 -5.02 32.03
C LEU A 61 5.52 -3.98 33.11
N ASN A 62 6.47 -3.10 33.43
CA ASN A 62 6.27 -2.05 34.41
C ASN A 62 5.28 -0.97 33.94
N GLU A 63 5.24 -0.66 32.65
CA GLU A 63 4.32 0.34 32.10
C GLU A 63 2.88 -0.20 31.93
N ASN A 64 2.73 -1.47 31.57
CA ASN A 64 1.44 -2.03 31.15
C ASN A 64 0.84 -3.08 32.09
N TYR A 65 1.62 -3.65 33.02
CA TYR A 65 1.20 -4.81 33.84
C TYR A 65 1.61 -4.73 35.32
N ARG A 66 2.04 -3.56 35.81
CA ARG A 66 2.56 -3.34 37.19
C ARG A 66 1.67 -3.88 38.32
N PHE A 67 0.36 -3.91 38.13
CA PHE A 67 -0.62 -4.35 39.13
C PHE A 67 -1.46 -5.55 38.68
N THR A 68 -1.02 -6.25 37.64
CA THR A 68 -1.75 -7.39 37.05
C THR A 68 -1.26 -8.70 37.68
N LEU A 69 -2.17 -9.65 37.92
CA LEU A 69 -1.81 -10.99 38.36
C LEU A 69 -1.06 -11.72 37.23
N LEU A 70 -0.11 -12.58 37.60
CA LEU A 70 0.72 -13.30 36.62
C LEU A 70 -0.13 -14.23 35.73
N GLU A 71 -1.18 -14.84 36.28
CA GLU A 71 -2.10 -15.72 35.55
C GLU A 71 -2.94 -14.95 34.52
N ASP A 72 -3.38 -13.74 34.87
CA ASP A 72 -4.10 -12.85 33.96
C ASP A 72 -3.17 -12.36 32.84
N LEU A 73 -1.94 -11.97 33.17
CA LEU A 73 -0.92 -11.58 32.19
C LEU A 73 -0.62 -12.72 31.21
N GLN A 74 -0.43 -13.94 31.72
CA GLN A 74 -0.20 -15.12 30.89
C GLN A 74 -1.39 -15.38 29.96
N THR A 75 -2.61 -15.24 30.47
CA THR A 75 -3.83 -15.46 29.68
C THR A 75 -3.98 -14.41 28.57
N GLU A 76 -3.78 -13.12 28.90
CA GLU A 76 -3.88 -12.02 27.93
C GLU A 76 -2.81 -12.13 26.83
N LEU A 77 -1.54 -12.42 27.19
CA LEU A 77 -0.48 -12.63 26.21
C LEU A 77 -0.75 -13.84 25.30
N ASN A 78 -1.29 -14.93 25.84
CA ASN A 78 -1.65 -16.09 25.03
C ASN A 78 -2.80 -15.81 24.07
N ILE A 79 -3.77 -14.98 24.47
CA ILE A 79 -4.86 -14.55 23.58
C ILE A 79 -4.30 -13.65 22.48
N LEU A 80 -3.47 -12.65 22.84
CA LEU A 80 -2.85 -11.74 21.88
C LEU A 80 -1.97 -12.49 20.87
N LEU A 81 -1.19 -13.48 21.33
CA LEU A 81 -0.36 -14.30 20.46
C LEU A 81 -1.21 -15.10 19.46
N LYS A 82 -2.29 -15.73 19.91
CA LYS A 82 -3.21 -16.47 19.03
C LYS A 82 -3.91 -15.58 18.02
N GLU A 83 -4.27 -14.36 18.42
CA GLU A 83 -4.85 -13.36 17.53
C GLU A 83 -3.84 -12.93 16.47
N LEU A 84 -2.59 -12.65 16.87
CA LEU A 84 -1.50 -12.30 15.96
C LEU A 84 -1.15 -13.43 14.98
N ASP A 85 -1.08 -14.67 15.44
CA ASP A 85 -0.81 -15.84 14.60
C ASP A 85 -1.90 -16.03 13.54
N LYS A 86 -3.16 -15.84 13.93
CA LYS A 86 -4.29 -15.91 13.01
C LYS A 86 -4.24 -14.78 11.99
N GLU A 87 -3.98 -13.56 12.44
CA GLU A 87 -3.86 -12.41 11.52
C GLU A 87 -2.68 -12.55 10.56
N LEU A 88 -1.55 -13.08 11.02
CA LEU A 88 -0.41 -13.35 10.14
C LEU A 88 -0.77 -14.40 9.11
N PHE A 89 -1.48 -15.45 9.51
CA PHE A 89 -2.01 -16.45 8.59
C PHE A 89 -2.98 -15.84 7.57
N ASP A 90 -3.92 -15.01 8.03
CA ASP A 90 -4.92 -14.36 7.19
C ASP A 90 -4.26 -13.35 6.23
N LEU A 91 -3.33 -12.51 6.69
CA LEU A 91 -2.56 -11.56 5.87
C LEU A 91 -1.74 -12.29 4.80
N VAL A 92 -1.01 -13.33 5.22
CA VAL A 92 -0.22 -14.14 4.29
C VAL A 92 -1.13 -14.79 3.26
N ASN A 93 -2.26 -15.36 3.67
CA ASN A 93 -3.18 -16.03 2.77
C ASN A 93 -3.89 -15.07 1.81
N ASP A 94 -4.29 -13.88 2.28
CA ASP A 94 -4.89 -12.82 1.46
C ASP A 94 -3.88 -12.28 0.44
N ASP A 95 -2.66 -11.97 0.88
CA ASP A 95 -1.58 -11.51 -0.01
C ASP A 95 -1.18 -12.60 -1.02
N TYR A 96 -1.11 -13.88 -0.61
CA TYR A 96 -0.89 -15.00 -1.53
C TYR A 96 -2.02 -15.12 -2.55
N PHE A 97 -3.27 -14.95 -2.13
CA PHE A 97 -4.41 -15.02 -3.03
C PHE A 97 -4.43 -13.86 -4.03
N GLU A 98 -4.14 -12.63 -3.58
CA GLU A 98 -3.99 -11.48 -4.46
C GLU A 98 -2.82 -11.65 -5.43
N PHE A 99 -1.68 -12.17 -4.96
CA PHE A 99 -0.53 -12.45 -5.82
C PHE A 99 -0.84 -13.53 -6.87
N ILE A 100 -1.52 -14.61 -6.50
CA ILE A 100 -1.98 -15.64 -7.44
C ILE A 100 -2.99 -15.05 -8.44
N LYS A 101 -3.92 -14.21 -7.98
CA LYS A 101 -4.90 -13.54 -8.85
C LYS A 101 -4.22 -12.60 -9.84
N LEU A 102 -3.22 -11.84 -9.40
CA LEU A 102 -2.40 -10.97 -10.25
C LEU A 102 -1.62 -11.82 -11.26
N GLY A 103 -0.98 -12.90 -10.82
CA GLY A 103 -0.28 -13.84 -11.71
C GLY A 103 -1.21 -14.41 -12.79
N LYS A 104 -2.43 -14.81 -12.42
CA LYS A 104 -3.46 -15.28 -13.37
C LYS A 104 -3.94 -14.17 -14.33
N ALA A 105 -4.07 -12.94 -13.85
CA ALA A 105 -4.41 -11.80 -14.69
C ALA A 105 -3.28 -11.46 -15.67
N LEU A 106 -2.02 -11.61 -15.25
CA LEU A 106 -0.84 -11.42 -16.08
C LEU A 106 -0.69 -12.51 -17.14
N ASP A 107 -0.93 -13.77 -16.77
CA ASP A 107 -0.88 -14.96 -17.64
C ASP A 107 -1.88 -14.85 -18.82
N GLY A 108 -3.03 -14.22 -18.60
CA GLY A 108 -3.98 -13.89 -19.68
C GLY A 108 -3.70 -12.57 -20.41
N GLY A 109 -2.92 -11.67 -19.80
CA GLY A 109 -2.62 -10.33 -20.31
C GLY A 109 -1.66 -10.33 -21.50
N GLU A 110 -0.70 -11.25 -21.53
CA GLU A 110 0.25 -11.39 -22.64
C GLU A 110 -0.46 -11.67 -23.96
N GLY A 111 -1.43 -12.60 -23.98
CA GLY A 111 -2.22 -12.89 -25.17
C GLY A 111 -3.10 -11.72 -25.64
N LEU A 112 -3.62 -10.91 -24.71
CA LEU A 112 -4.38 -9.71 -25.05
C LEU A 112 -3.48 -8.64 -25.68
N VAL A 113 -2.28 -8.44 -25.14
CA VAL A 113 -1.29 -7.50 -25.68
C VAL A 113 -0.84 -7.92 -27.07
N ASP A 114 -0.59 -9.21 -27.28
CA ASP A 114 -0.23 -9.75 -28.59
C ASP A 114 -1.37 -9.62 -29.61
N SER A 115 -2.61 -9.89 -29.20
CA SER A 115 -3.79 -9.66 -30.04
C SER A 115 -3.90 -8.18 -30.44
N LEU A 116 -3.75 -7.26 -29.48
CA LEU A 116 -3.79 -5.82 -29.74
C LEU A 116 -2.66 -5.38 -30.69
N ARG A 117 -1.45 -5.94 -30.52
CA ARG A 117 -0.30 -5.67 -31.39
C ARG A 117 -0.57 -6.11 -32.83
N VAL A 118 -1.16 -7.29 -33.02
CA VAL A 118 -1.57 -7.79 -34.34
C VAL A 118 -2.62 -6.88 -34.96
N ASP A 119 -3.64 -6.49 -34.20
CA ASP A 119 -4.71 -5.61 -34.68
C ASP A 119 -4.19 -4.23 -35.09
N VAL A 120 -3.33 -3.61 -34.29
CA VAL A 120 -2.68 -2.33 -34.60
C VAL A 120 -1.82 -2.44 -35.86
N THR A 121 -1.05 -3.53 -35.99
CA THR A 121 -0.22 -3.77 -37.18
C THR A 121 -1.07 -3.92 -38.44
N LYS A 122 -2.18 -4.66 -38.34
CA LYS A 122 -3.14 -4.85 -39.42
C LYS A 122 -3.83 -3.54 -39.80
N TYR A 123 -4.17 -2.72 -38.82
CA TYR A 123 -4.76 -1.40 -39.06
C TYR A 123 -3.78 -0.46 -39.76
N ASN A 124 -2.52 -0.42 -39.31
CA ASN A 124 -1.47 0.37 -39.94
C ASN A 124 -1.27 -0.05 -41.41
N LYS A 125 -1.20 -1.36 -41.68
CA LYS A 125 -1.12 -1.87 -43.05
C LYS A 125 -2.30 -1.42 -43.92
N LYS A 126 -3.53 -1.51 -43.41
CA LYS A 126 -4.72 -1.02 -44.13
C LYS A 126 -4.65 0.48 -44.41
N LEU A 127 -4.10 1.26 -43.48
CA LEU A 127 -3.98 2.71 -43.63
C LEU A 127 -3.00 3.06 -44.77
N ILE A 128 -1.88 2.33 -44.86
CA ILE A 128 -0.92 2.44 -45.95
C ILE A 128 -1.57 2.04 -47.28
N ASP A 129 -2.23 0.88 -47.32
CA ASP A 129 -2.90 0.39 -48.53
C ASP A 129 -3.95 1.39 -49.07
N GLU A 130 -4.70 2.05 -48.17
CA GLU A 130 -5.70 3.05 -48.56
C GLU A 130 -5.06 4.38 -49.00
N ALA A 131 -3.95 4.79 -48.38
CA ALA A 131 -3.17 5.94 -48.83
C ALA A 131 -2.63 5.74 -50.25
N ASP A 132 -2.08 4.55 -50.54
CA ASP A 132 -1.59 4.20 -51.88
C ASP A 132 -2.72 4.22 -52.93
N ARG A 133 -3.92 3.73 -52.55
CA ARG A 133 -5.11 3.78 -53.42
C ARG A 133 -5.56 5.21 -53.71
N LEU A 134 -5.55 6.09 -52.71
CA LEU A 134 -5.90 7.49 -52.87
C LEU A 134 -4.89 8.20 -53.79
N GLU A 135 -3.59 7.94 -53.62
CA GLU A 135 -2.56 8.51 -54.47
C GLU A 135 -2.71 8.04 -55.93
N TYR A 136 -2.98 6.75 -56.15
CA TYR A 136 -3.27 6.21 -57.48
C TYR A 136 -4.52 6.83 -58.10
N SER A 137 -5.60 6.96 -57.32
CA SER A 137 -6.85 7.61 -57.77
C SER A 137 -6.62 9.07 -58.14
N GLN A 138 -5.87 9.81 -57.32
CA GLN A 138 -5.51 11.20 -57.59
C GLN A 138 -4.73 11.33 -58.90
N LYS A 139 -3.79 10.42 -59.16
CA LYS A 139 -3.02 10.40 -60.40
C LYS A 139 -3.93 10.19 -61.63
N ILE A 140 -4.84 9.22 -61.59
CA ILE A 140 -5.80 9.00 -62.69
C ILE A 140 -6.67 10.22 -62.94
N LEU A 141 -7.17 10.87 -61.87
CA LEU A 141 -7.99 12.06 -61.99
C LEU A 141 -7.22 13.19 -62.67
N LYS A 142 -5.94 13.37 -62.32
CA LYS A 142 -5.06 14.36 -62.95
C LYS A 142 -4.86 14.06 -64.43
N ASP A 143 -4.51 12.82 -64.79
CA ASP A 143 -4.31 12.40 -66.18
C ASP A 143 -5.61 12.59 -67.01
N SER A 144 -6.77 12.30 -66.41
CA SER A 144 -8.08 12.49 -67.05
C SER A 144 -8.39 13.98 -67.27
N LEU A 145 -8.01 14.84 -66.32
CA LEU A 145 -8.22 16.28 -66.41
C LEU A 145 -7.31 16.90 -67.49
N GLU A 146 -6.05 16.49 -67.57
CA GLU A 146 -5.12 16.88 -68.65
C GLU A 146 -5.65 16.44 -70.03
N ASN A 147 -6.18 15.22 -70.15
CA ASN A 147 -6.82 14.75 -71.39
C ASN A 147 -8.04 15.61 -71.77
N ILE A 148 -8.89 15.98 -70.81
CA ILE A 148 -10.04 16.86 -71.06
C ILE A 148 -9.58 18.25 -71.52
N GLU A 149 -8.54 18.81 -70.90
CA GLU A 149 -7.98 20.11 -71.29
C GLU A 149 -7.42 20.10 -72.71
N SER A 150 -6.64 19.08 -73.08
CA SER A 150 -6.11 18.95 -74.44
C SER A 150 -7.23 18.83 -75.48
N LEU A 151 -8.28 18.04 -75.21
CA LEU A 151 -9.45 17.94 -76.09
C LEU A 151 -10.20 19.27 -76.24
N ARG A 152 -10.32 20.06 -75.16
CA ARG A 152 -10.90 21.41 -75.25
C ARG A 152 -10.07 22.33 -76.12
N ALA A 153 -8.74 22.29 -75.99
CA ALA A 153 -7.85 23.09 -76.82
C ALA A 153 -7.99 22.75 -78.32
N PHE A 154 -8.14 21.47 -78.67
CA PHE A 154 -8.39 21.04 -80.06
C PHE A 154 -9.75 21.45 -80.61
N LYS A 155 -10.80 21.56 -79.78
CA LYS A 155 -12.16 21.90 -80.22
C LYS A 155 -12.37 23.40 -80.49
N VAL A 156 -11.49 24.26 -79.97
CA VAL A 156 -11.57 25.73 -80.11
C VAL A 156 -10.81 26.25 -81.34
N SER A 157 -9.95 25.41 -81.95
CA SER A 157 -9.30 25.68 -83.25
C SER A 157 -10.12 25.18 -84.43
#